data_AF-A0A9E6MUP5-F1
#
_entry.id   AF-A0A9E6MUP5-F1
#
_cell.length_a   1.000
_cell.length_b   1.000
_cell.length_c   1.000
_cell.angle_alpha   90.00
_cell.angle_beta   90.00
_cell.angle_gamma   90.00
#
_symmetry.space_group_name_H-M   'P 1'
#
loop_
_entity.id
_entity.type
_entity.pdbx_description
1 polymer ?
#
loop_
_entity_poly.entity_id
_entity_poly.type
_entity_poly.pdbx_seq_one_letter_code
_entity_poly.pdbx_strand_id
1 'polypeptide(L)'
;MKNLKTKKAFTIIEVMLVVSISGLMLVTMLVGWNANIERQRYNDSVNTFKSDIQGIFSDVENQTNDKNQRINCNTNGDNISISKSEGNSGALTGASDCIILGKYISFSSDGNATNGQDTYQVYDVIGKDINVNRDCNNNGPCNNNLDALRATKFVLDGGINQINGPKNMELQWRAQFKNVTDSRVGILILRSPLDNSIVVFGASGTINNTTLNNPRIIFSFRDFSLNQSWVVTDRNTMNICVRPTSAGSGGFNFFGGRNKIVKIGSSASSVEIAPLDGPNGSSCGSDFNDVIINGAKL
;
A
#
# COMPACT_ATOMS: atom_id res chain seq x y z
N MET A 1 -79.68 17.40 25.46
CA MET A 1 -79.14 16.29 24.63
C MET A 1 -77.62 16.37 24.60
N LYS A 2 -76.92 15.39 25.19
CA LYS A 2 -75.47 15.20 24.97
C LYS A 2 -75.23 13.70 24.74
N ASN A 3 -74.85 13.37 23.52
CA ASN A 3 -74.54 12.02 23.06
C ASN A 3 -73.12 11.67 23.53
N LEU A 4 -72.99 10.84 24.57
CA LEU A 4 -71.69 10.33 25.01
C LEU A 4 -71.26 9.20 24.06
N LYS A 5 -70.48 9.57 23.04
CA LYS A 5 -69.74 8.60 22.21
C LYS A 5 -68.84 7.75 23.12
N THR A 6 -69.13 6.47 23.24
CA THR A 6 -68.23 5.48 23.83
C THR A 6 -66.95 5.43 22.98
N LYS A 7 -65.82 5.87 23.55
CA LYS A 7 -64.50 5.68 22.95
C LYS A 7 -64.23 4.17 22.91
N LYS A 8 -64.07 3.61 21.71
CA LYS A 8 -63.62 2.22 21.54
C LYS A 8 -62.22 2.09 22.16
N ALA A 9 -62.11 1.31 23.23
CA ALA A 9 -60.82 0.94 23.81
C ALA A 9 -60.25 -0.26 23.01
N PHE A 10 -58.96 -0.21 22.71
CA PHE A 10 -58.25 -1.30 22.05
C PHE A 10 -58.16 -2.53 22.95
N THR A 11 -58.34 -3.72 22.39
CA THR A 11 -58.23 -4.97 23.16
C THR A 11 -56.78 -5.33 23.40
N ILE A 12 -56.50 -6.02 24.52
CA ILE A 12 -55.13 -6.44 24.85
C ILE A 12 -54.51 -7.35 23.78
N ILE A 13 -55.35 -8.16 23.11
CA ILE A 13 -54.94 -9.03 21.99
C ILE A 13 -54.46 -8.18 20.80
N GLU A 14 -55.18 -7.11 20.46
CA GLU A 14 -54.82 -6.21 19.35
C GLU A 14 -53.51 -5.47 19.63
N VAL A 15 -53.31 -5.00 20.87
CA VAL A 15 -52.07 -4.35 21.29
C VAL A 15 -50.89 -5.32 21.22
N MET A 16 -51.07 -6.55 21.72
CA MET A 16 -50.01 -7.58 21.67
C MET A 16 -49.66 -7.96 20.22
N LEU A 17 -50.66 -8.09 19.35
CA LEU A 17 -50.45 -8.44 17.94
C LEU A 17 -49.69 -7.32 17.19
N VAL A 18 -50.03 -6.05 17.43
CA VAL A 18 -49.30 -4.90 16.85
C VAL A 18 -47.87 -4.84 17.36
N VAL A 19 -47.64 -5.06 18.66
CA VAL A 19 -46.30 -5.06 19.25
C VAL A 19 -45.44 -6.20 18.70
N SER A 20 -46.01 -7.41 18.56
CA SER A 20 -45.30 -8.55 17.98
C SER A 20 -44.92 -8.33 16.52
N ILE A 21 -45.83 -7.81 15.70
CA ILE A 21 -45.54 -7.52 14.29
C ILE A 21 -44.49 -6.40 14.17
N SER A 22 -44.64 -5.32 14.96
CA SER A 22 -43.69 -4.21 14.95
C SER A 22 -42.29 -4.65 15.42
N GLY A 23 -42.23 -5.50 16.45
CA GLY A 23 -40.98 -6.08 16.95
C GLY A 23 -40.32 -7.00 15.92
N LEU A 24 -41.09 -7.82 15.22
CA LEU A 24 -40.57 -8.71 14.19
C LEU A 24 -40.04 -7.93 12.97
N MET A 25 -40.74 -6.87 12.55
CA MET A 25 -40.25 -5.96 11.50
C MET A 25 -38.95 -5.24 11.89
N LEU A 26 -38.82 -4.85 13.16
CA LEU A 26 -37.61 -4.18 13.64
C LEU A 26 -36.41 -5.13 13.66
N VAL A 27 -36.60 -6.39 14.08
CA VAL A 27 -35.54 -7.41 14.07
C VAL A 27 -35.10 -7.74 12.63
N THR A 28 -36.04 -7.87 11.68
CA THR A 28 -35.68 -8.15 10.28
C THR A 28 -34.92 -7.00 9.62
N MET A 29 -35.26 -5.74 9.93
CA MET A 29 -34.51 -4.57 9.49
C MET A 29 -33.07 -4.57 10.04
N LEU A 30 -32.89 -4.85 11.33
CA LEU A 30 -31.56 -4.87 11.96
C LEU A 30 -30.63 -5.93 11.34
N VAL A 31 -31.16 -7.12 11.02
CA VAL A 31 -30.37 -8.18 10.36
C VAL A 31 -29.99 -7.79 8.94
N GLY A 32 -30.91 -7.17 8.18
CA GLY A 32 -30.66 -6.72 6.82
C GLY A 32 -29.66 -5.56 6.71
N TRP A 33 -29.61 -4.67 7.70
CA TRP A 33 -28.70 -3.52 7.70
C TRP A 33 -27.23 -3.89 7.94
N ASN A 34 -26.95 -4.89 8.77
CA ASN A 34 -25.57 -5.30 9.04
C ASN A 34 -24.82 -5.76 7.78
N ALA A 35 -25.47 -6.49 6.87
CA ALA A 35 -24.84 -6.96 5.63
C ALA A 35 -24.49 -5.81 4.68
N ASN A 36 -25.33 -4.76 4.61
CA ASN A 36 -25.07 -3.60 3.76
C ASN A 36 -23.97 -2.71 4.32
N ILE A 37 -23.93 -2.51 5.64
CA ILE A 37 -22.88 -1.72 6.32
C ILE A 37 -21.52 -2.36 6.08
N GLU A 38 -21.40 -3.67 6.29
CA GLU A 38 -20.12 -4.36 6.11
C GLU A 38 -19.64 -4.34 4.65
N ARG A 39 -20.56 -4.40 3.66
CA ARG A 39 -20.21 -4.22 2.25
C ARG A 39 -19.71 -2.80 1.95
N GLN A 40 -20.31 -1.78 2.57
CA GLN A 40 -19.84 -0.41 2.46
C GLN A 40 -18.45 -0.27 3.08
N ARG A 41 -18.26 -0.74 4.31
CA ARG A 41 -16.96 -0.76 5.01
C ARG A 41 -15.88 -1.43 4.17
N TYR A 42 -16.18 -2.58 3.59
CA TYR A 42 -15.25 -3.26 2.70
C TYR A 42 -14.89 -2.43 1.46
N ASN A 43 -15.89 -1.85 0.78
CA ASN A 43 -15.61 -0.98 -0.36
C ASN A 43 -14.78 0.24 0.05
N ASP A 44 -15.07 0.83 1.21
CA ASP A 44 -14.34 1.96 1.77
C ASP A 44 -12.90 1.57 2.10
N SER A 45 -12.64 0.38 2.65
CA SER A 45 -11.28 -0.15 2.87
C SER A 45 -10.51 -0.26 1.56
N VAL A 46 -11.12 -0.84 0.53
CA VAL A 46 -10.45 -1.02 -0.78
C VAL A 46 -10.20 0.33 -1.45
N ASN A 47 -11.16 1.26 -1.38
CA ASN A 47 -11.00 2.61 -1.91
C ASN A 47 -9.97 3.43 -1.13
N THR A 48 -9.92 3.29 0.19
CA THR A 48 -8.92 3.95 1.04
C THR A 48 -7.54 3.39 0.73
N PHE A 49 -7.38 2.07 0.64
CA PHE A 49 -6.12 1.46 0.24
C PHE A 49 -5.64 1.95 -1.12
N LYS A 50 -6.52 1.99 -2.12
CA LYS A 50 -6.22 2.60 -3.42
C LYS A 50 -5.73 4.04 -3.24
N SER A 51 -6.48 4.86 -2.49
CA SER A 51 -6.18 6.28 -2.30
C SER A 51 -4.86 6.49 -1.54
N ASP A 52 -4.55 5.64 -0.57
CA ASP A 52 -3.29 5.66 0.17
C ASP A 52 -2.10 5.39 -0.75
N ILE A 53 -2.16 4.34 -1.58
CA ILE A 53 -1.12 4.03 -2.56
C ILE A 53 -0.98 5.19 -3.56
N GLN A 54 -2.09 5.75 -4.05
CA GLN A 54 -2.07 6.93 -4.93
C GLN A 54 -1.43 8.15 -4.24
N GLY A 55 -1.69 8.34 -2.95
CA GLY A 55 -1.04 9.36 -2.12
C GLY A 55 0.47 9.18 -2.06
N ILE A 56 0.96 7.95 -1.88
CA ILE A 56 2.40 7.64 -1.89
C ILE A 56 3.04 8.03 -3.24
N PHE A 57 2.38 7.75 -4.37
CA PHE A 57 2.85 8.20 -5.68
C PHE A 57 2.92 9.73 -5.78
N SER A 58 1.87 10.41 -5.31
CA SER A 58 1.82 11.89 -5.29
C SER A 58 2.93 12.47 -4.40
N ASP A 59 3.28 11.82 -3.29
CA ASP A 59 4.37 12.25 -2.42
C ASP A 59 5.75 12.08 -3.09
N VAL A 60 5.92 11.07 -3.95
CA VAL A 60 7.15 10.92 -4.75
C VAL A 60 7.23 11.97 -5.87
N GLU A 61 6.10 12.37 -6.43
CA GLU A 61 6.03 13.43 -7.44
C GLU A 61 6.30 14.82 -6.81
N ASN A 62 5.69 15.08 -5.66
CA ASN A 62 5.75 16.34 -4.92
C ASN A 62 6.58 16.21 -3.65
N GLN A 63 7.85 15.87 -3.80
CA GLN A 63 8.75 15.70 -2.66
C GLN A 63 8.89 17.00 -1.85
N THR A 64 8.61 16.91 -0.56
CA THR A 64 8.85 17.98 0.40
C THR A 64 9.99 17.60 1.32
N ASN A 65 11.03 18.43 1.35
CA ASN A 65 12.08 18.35 2.37
C ASN A 65 11.58 19.05 3.64
N ASP A 66 11.52 18.34 4.77
CA ASP A 66 11.18 18.95 6.05
C ASP A 66 12.36 19.81 6.54
N LYS A 67 12.20 21.14 6.45
CA LYS A 67 13.24 22.15 6.74
C LYS A 67 13.78 22.11 8.17
N ASN A 68 13.14 21.36 9.07
CA ASN A 68 13.51 21.30 10.48
C ASN A 68 14.51 20.18 10.79
N GLN A 69 14.85 19.32 9.84
CA GLN A 69 15.76 18.19 10.04
C GLN A 69 17.14 18.48 9.45
N ARG A 70 18.20 18.19 10.22
CA ARG A 70 19.60 18.23 9.76
C ARG A 70 20.13 16.83 9.56
N ILE A 71 20.66 16.57 8.37
CA ILE A 71 21.05 15.23 7.94
C ILE A 71 22.55 15.24 7.64
N ASN A 72 23.26 14.24 8.15
CA ASN A 72 24.62 13.93 7.76
C ASN A 72 24.61 12.86 6.68
N CYS A 73 25.07 13.24 5.50
CA CYS A 73 25.19 12.37 4.34
C CYS A 73 26.64 12.01 4.12
N ASN A 74 27.00 10.76 4.42
CA ASN A 74 28.31 10.26 4.08
C ASN A 74 28.22 9.42 2.80
N THR A 75 28.81 9.94 1.74
CA THR A 75 28.85 9.31 0.41
C THR A 75 30.11 8.46 0.20
N ASN A 76 30.97 8.35 1.21
CA ASN A 76 32.22 7.60 1.12
C ASN A 76 31.96 6.11 1.37
N GLY A 77 31.95 5.32 0.29
CA GLY A 77 31.79 3.86 0.34
C GLY A 77 30.91 3.28 -0.78
N ASP A 78 30.62 1.99 -0.68
CA ASP A 78 29.73 1.27 -1.62
C ASP A 78 28.24 1.56 -1.39
N ASN A 79 27.90 1.99 -0.18
CA ASN A 79 26.58 2.48 0.20
C ASN A 79 26.74 3.88 0.82
N ILE A 80 25.75 4.74 0.60
CA ILE A 80 25.64 5.95 1.40
C ILE A 80 25.21 5.58 2.82
N SER A 81 25.73 6.29 3.81
CA SER A 81 25.22 6.19 5.17
C SER A 81 24.61 7.52 5.59
N ILE A 82 23.41 7.46 6.15
CA ILE A 82 22.65 8.65 6.53
C ILE A 82 22.37 8.61 8.01
N SER A 83 22.64 9.72 8.70
CA SER A 83 22.34 9.85 10.12
C SER A 83 21.73 11.21 10.44
N LYS A 84 20.87 11.23 11.46
CA LYS A 84 20.38 12.48 12.06
C LYS A 84 21.53 13.18 12.75
N SER A 85 21.73 14.46 12.42
CA SER A 85 22.71 15.29 13.11
C SER A 85 22.08 15.90 14.35
N GLU A 86 22.55 15.51 15.53
CA GLU A 86 22.23 16.22 16.76
C GLU A 86 23.20 17.40 16.92
N GLY A 87 22.80 18.58 16.45
CA GLY A 87 23.56 19.82 16.61
C GLY A 87 23.83 20.60 15.32
N ASN A 88 24.89 21.41 15.32
CA ASN A 88 25.22 22.31 14.20
C ASN A 88 26.03 21.67 13.06
N SER A 89 26.34 20.38 13.14
CA SER A 89 27.29 19.69 12.25
C SER A 89 26.65 18.98 11.04
N GLY A 90 25.36 19.18 10.80
CA GLY A 90 24.62 18.61 9.67
C GLY A 90 24.08 19.68 8.74
N ALA A 91 23.93 19.33 7.46
CA ALA A 91 23.29 20.19 6.48
C ALA A 91 21.76 20.15 6.67
N LEU A 92 21.09 21.29 6.43
CA LEU A 92 19.63 21.31 6.34
C LEU A 92 19.17 20.40 5.19
N THR A 93 18.03 19.75 5.34
CA THR A 93 17.37 18.98 4.27
C THR A 93 17.28 19.84 2.98
N GLY A 94 17.87 19.35 1.90
CA GLY A 94 17.97 20.06 0.61
C GLY A 94 19.26 20.86 0.39
N ALA A 95 20.18 20.91 1.36
CA ALA A 95 21.55 21.44 1.21
C ALA A 95 22.63 20.35 1.42
N SER A 96 22.21 19.11 1.68
CA SER A 96 23.06 17.92 1.78
C SER A 96 23.28 17.28 0.42
N ASP A 97 24.39 16.57 0.23
CA ASP A 97 24.67 15.75 -0.96
C ASP A 97 23.75 14.51 -1.09
N CYS A 98 22.70 14.37 -0.28
CA CYS A 98 21.64 13.40 -0.50
C CYS A 98 20.29 14.07 -0.76
N ILE A 99 19.49 13.41 -1.59
CA ILE A 99 18.13 13.77 -1.94
C ILE A 99 17.20 12.58 -1.74
N ILE A 100 15.93 12.87 -1.43
CA ILE A 100 14.89 11.85 -1.45
C ILE A 100 14.64 11.48 -2.91
N LEU A 101 14.72 10.20 -3.25
CA LEU A 101 14.48 9.71 -4.61
C LEU A 101 13.08 9.12 -4.76
N GLY A 102 12.47 8.68 -3.68
CA GLY A 102 11.13 8.11 -3.75
C GLY A 102 10.76 7.35 -2.50
N LYS A 103 9.93 6.31 -2.66
CA LYS A 103 9.36 5.53 -1.56
C LYS A 103 9.34 4.05 -1.90
N TYR A 104 9.56 3.22 -0.89
CA TYR A 104 9.46 1.77 -0.95
C TYR A 104 8.32 1.30 -0.06
N ILE A 105 7.42 0.49 -0.62
CA ILE A 105 6.30 -0.10 0.08
C ILE A 105 6.61 -1.58 0.32
N SER A 106 6.75 -1.97 1.57
CA SER A 106 6.91 -3.35 2.00
C SER A 106 5.54 -3.91 2.40
N PHE A 107 5.07 -4.91 1.66
CA PHE A 107 3.83 -5.65 1.92
C PHE A 107 4.11 -6.95 2.71
N SER A 108 5.20 -6.98 3.47
CA SER A 108 5.59 -8.15 4.26
C SER A 108 6.30 -7.67 5.52
N SER A 109 5.58 -7.64 6.65
CA SER A 109 6.18 -7.30 7.95
C SER A 109 6.92 -8.49 8.57
N ASP A 110 6.40 -9.73 8.43
CA ASP A 110 6.76 -10.84 9.32
C ASP A 110 7.15 -12.17 8.63
N GLY A 111 7.59 -12.14 7.37
CA GLY A 111 8.21 -13.30 6.73
C GLY A 111 7.29 -14.50 6.45
N ASN A 112 6.00 -14.41 6.79
CA ASN A 112 4.98 -15.39 6.46
C ASN A 112 3.94 -14.77 5.52
N ALA A 113 4.24 -14.78 4.22
CA ALA A 113 3.32 -14.36 3.15
C ALA A 113 2.10 -15.30 2.98
N THR A 114 1.95 -16.30 3.85
CA THR A 114 0.88 -17.29 3.82
C THR A 114 -0.43 -16.73 4.35
N ASN A 115 -0.39 -15.84 5.37
CA ASN A 115 -1.56 -15.22 5.99
C ASN A 115 -1.82 -13.81 5.46
N GLY A 116 -3.09 -13.40 5.40
CA GLY A 116 -3.46 -12.03 5.04
C GLY A 116 -2.96 -11.03 6.08
N GLN A 117 -2.41 -9.91 5.61
CA GLN A 117 -1.81 -8.85 6.42
C GLN A 117 -2.75 -7.66 6.51
N ASP A 118 -2.79 -6.98 7.64
CA ASP A 118 -3.59 -5.76 7.87
C ASP A 118 -2.74 -4.48 7.82
N THR A 119 -1.42 -4.62 7.94
CA THR A 119 -0.46 -3.52 7.98
C THR A 119 0.63 -3.66 6.92
N TYR A 120 1.09 -2.53 6.40
CA TYR A 120 2.24 -2.44 5.49
C TYR A 120 3.13 -1.27 5.89
N GLN A 121 4.39 -1.31 5.45
CA GLN A 121 5.38 -0.32 5.84
C GLN A 121 5.86 0.48 4.62
N VAL A 122 5.91 1.79 4.76
CA VAL A 122 6.42 2.70 3.74
C VAL A 122 7.74 3.29 4.21
N TYR A 123 8.79 3.07 3.44
CA TYR A 123 10.13 3.58 3.67
C TYR A 123 10.41 4.70 2.68
N ASP A 124 11.03 5.78 3.14
CA ASP A 124 11.59 6.77 2.22
C ASP A 124 12.87 6.22 1.59
N VAL A 125 13.07 6.47 0.30
CA VAL A 125 14.27 6.10 -0.43
C VAL A 125 15.11 7.35 -0.57
N ILE A 126 16.32 7.31 -0.03
CA ILE A 126 17.23 8.45 -0.04
C ILE A 126 18.49 8.03 -0.79
N GLY A 127 18.96 8.88 -1.68
CA GLY A 127 20.16 8.62 -2.49
C GLY A 127 21.08 9.82 -2.56
N LYS A 128 22.30 9.58 -3.04
CA LYS A 128 23.25 10.65 -3.35
C LYS A 128 22.70 11.52 -4.47
N ASP A 129 22.84 12.83 -4.33
CA ASP A 129 22.67 13.76 -5.44
C ASP A 129 23.84 13.58 -6.42
N ILE A 130 23.51 13.15 -7.64
CA ILE A 130 24.50 12.80 -8.65
C ILE A 130 24.53 13.82 -9.78
N ASN A 131 25.74 14.08 -10.29
CA ASN A 131 25.87 14.76 -11.56
C ASN A 131 25.71 13.76 -12.70
N VAL A 132 24.56 13.80 -13.38
CA VAL A 132 24.21 12.88 -14.48
C VAL A 132 25.21 12.88 -15.65
N ASN A 133 26.08 13.87 -15.76
CA ASN A 133 27.10 13.95 -16.81
C ASN A 133 28.45 13.35 -16.40
N ARG A 134 28.67 13.06 -15.11
CA ARG A 134 29.98 12.69 -14.58
C ARG A 134 29.98 11.54 -13.59
N ASP A 135 28.86 11.19 -12.99
CA ASP A 135 28.84 10.24 -11.85
C ASP A 135 28.38 8.83 -12.23
N CYS A 136 28.09 8.58 -13.51
CA CYS A 136 27.70 7.27 -14.03
C CYS A 136 28.88 6.53 -14.68
N ASN A 137 28.81 5.21 -14.85
CA ASN A 137 29.72 4.41 -15.69
C ASN A 137 31.22 4.80 -15.60
N ASN A 138 31.85 4.63 -14.43
CA ASN A 138 33.28 4.97 -14.20
C ASN A 138 33.62 6.43 -14.56
N ASN A 139 32.87 7.37 -13.99
CA ASN A 139 33.05 8.81 -14.13
C ASN A 139 32.70 9.43 -15.51
N GLY A 140 31.66 8.90 -16.15
CA GLY A 140 31.07 9.38 -17.40
C GLY A 140 29.58 9.75 -17.29
N PRO A 141 28.93 10.06 -18.42
CA PRO A 141 27.51 10.41 -18.46
C PRO A 141 26.60 9.19 -18.28
N CYS A 142 25.43 9.41 -17.69
CA CYS A 142 24.38 8.42 -17.56
C CYS A 142 23.66 8.26 -18.91
N ASN A 143 23.55 7.02 -19.39
CA ASN A 143 22.91 6.75 -20.69
C ASN A 143 21.42 6.44 -20.55
N ASN A 144 20.97 6.03 -19.36
CA ASN A 144 19.59 5.64 -19.11
C ASN A 144 19.21 5.91 -17.63
N ASN A 145 17.91 5.86 -17.32
CA ASN A 145 17.40 6.10 -15.96
C ASN A 145 17.91 5.07 -14.94
N LEU A 146 18.17 3.83 -15.38
CA LEU A 146 18.66 2.77 -14.50
C LEU A 146 20.10 3.03 -14.04
N ASP A 147 20.98 3.47 -14.95
CA ASP A 147 22.36 3.85 -14.66
C ASP A 147 22.39 5.00 -13.66
N ALA A 148 21.53 6.00 -13.87
CA ALA A 148 21.40 7.15 -13.01
C ALA A 148 20.92 6.73 -11.60
N LEU A 149 19.89 5.88 -11.50
CA LEU A 149 19.42 5.34 -10.22
C LEU A 149 20.43 4.43 -9.53
N ARG A 150 21.29 3.72 -10.27
CA ARG A 150 22.39 2.91 -9.70
C ARG A 150 23.49 3.80 -9.12
N ALA A 151 23.83 4.89 -9.80
CA ALA A 151 24.87 5.82 -9.38
C ALA A 151 24.52 6.59 -8.09
N THR A 152 23.23 6.77 -7.79
CA THR A 152 22.80 7.41 -6.53
C THR A 152 23.12 6.59 -5.29
N LYS A 153 23.41 5.28 -5.45
CA LYS A 153 23.70 4.35 -4.34
C LYS A 153 22.67 4.42 -3.22
N PHE A 154 21.39 4.54 -3.58
CA PHE A 154 20.32 4.79 -2.62
C PHE A 154 20.23 3.75 -1.49
N VAL A 155 19.62 4.19 -0.39
CA VAL A 155 19.28 3.39 0.78
C VAL A 155 17.85 3.68 1.22
N LEU A 156 17.29 2.78 2.02
CA LEU A 156 15.98 2.96 2.65
C LEU A 156 16.14 3.66 4.00
N ASP A 157 15.19 4.52 4.35
CA ASP A 157 15.06 5.14 5.67
C ASP A 157 14.63 4.11 6.72
N GLY A 158 15.59 3.31 7.16
CA GLY A 158 15.43 2.26 8.15
C GLY A 158 16.76 1.63 8.55
N GLY A 159 16.75 0.89 9.65
CA GLY A 159 17.92 0.24 10.24
C GLY A 159 19.00 1.25 10.61
N ILE A 160 20.22 1.04 10.10
CA ILE A 160 21.36 1.93 10.35
C ILE A 160 21.23 3.30 9.69
N ASN A 161 20.33 3.45 8.71
CA ASN A 161 20.10 4.70 7.97
C ASN A 161 18.79 5.39 8.38
N GLN A 162 18.30 5.11 9.59
CA GLN A 162 17.03 5.60 10.07
C GLN A 162 17.09 7.10 10.41
N ILE A 163 16.40 7.91 9.61
CA ILE A 163 16.03 9.29 9.90
C ILE A 163 14.65 9.25 10.55
N ASN A 164 13.57 9.20 9.76
CA ASN A 164 12.22 9.15 10.30
C ASN A 164 11.79 7.70 10.56
N GLY A 165 12.36 6.76 9.81
CA GLY A 165 12.01 5.35 9.85
C GLY A 165 10.74 5.03 9.07
N PRO A 166 10.37 3.73 9.02
CA PRO A 166 9.21 3.30 8.28
C PRO A 166 7.92 3.87 8.84
N LYS A 167 7.07 4.38 7.96
CA LYS A 167 5.69 4.73 8.26
C LYS A 167 4.83 3.48 8.17
N ASN A 168 4.24 3.08 9.29
CA ASN A 168 3.26 2.00 9.31
C ASN A 168 1.92 2.52 8.80
N MET A 169 1.31 1.78 7.88
CA MET A 169 -0.03 2.05 7.37
C MET A 169 -0.90 0.82 7.63
N GLU A 170 -2.11 1.06 8.11
CA GLU A 170 -3.10 0.02 8.41
C GLU A 170 -4.31 0.19 7.50
N LEU A 171 -4.85 -0.94 7.04
CA LEU A 171 -6.11 -0.92 6.31
C LEU A 171 -7.28 -0.56 7.22
N GLN A 172 -8.09 0.41 6.79
CA GLN A 172 -9.35 0.74 7.46
C GLN A 172 -10.28 -0.47 7.54
N TRP A 173 -11.14 -0.47 8.56
CA TRP A 173 -12.12 -1.53 8.84
C TRP A 173 -11.51 -2.93 9.02
N ARG A 174 -10.25 -3.00 9.47
CA ARG A 174 -9.53 -4.26 9.70
C ARG A 174 -9.53 -5.15 8.46
N ALA A 175 -9.43 -4.58 7.26
CA ALA A 175 -9.28 -5.40 6.06
C ALA A 175 -7.90 -6.07 6.06
N GLN A 176 -7.78 -7.18 5.34
CA GLN A 176 -6.52 -7.87 5.12
C GLN A 176 -6.19 -7.86 3.64
N PHE A 177 -4.91 -7.82 3.32
CA PHE A 177 -4.42 -7.94 1.96
C PHE A 177 -3.40 -9.06 1.83
N LYS A 178 -3.21 -9.54 0.61
CA LYS A 178 -2.13 -10.45 0.24
C LYS A 178 -1.75 -10.18 -1.21
N ASN A 179 -0.44 -10.16 -1.48
CA ASN A 179 0.02 -10.12 -2.87
C ASN A 179 -0.35 -11.44 -3.55
N VAL A 180 -1.01 -11.35 -4.70
CA VAL A 180 -1.39 -12.50 -5.53
C VAL A 180 -0.58 -12.62 -6.82
N THR A 181 0.30 -11.65 -7.07
CA THR A 181 1.30 -11.70 -8.15
C THR A 181 2.64 -12.25 -7.67
N ASP A 182 3.23 -13.07 -8.52
CA ASP A 182 4.52 -13.78 -8.40
C ASP A 182 5.63 -13.01 -7.68
N SER A 183 6.40 -13.74 -6.84
CA SER A 183 7.65 -13.49 -6.07
C SER A 183 7.98 -12.11 -5.48
N ARG A 184 7.23 -11.07 -5.82
CA ARG A 184 7.39 -9.69 -5.38
C ARG A 184 6.75 -9.56 -4.00
N VAL A 185 7.43 -8.91 -3.06
CA VAL A 185 6.94 -8.69 -1.69
C VAL A 185 6.88 -7.19 -1.35
N GLY A 186 7.25 -6.35 -2.30
CA GLY A 186 7.23 -4.90 -2.17
C GLY A 186 7.21 -4.19 -3.53
N ILE A 187 6.98 -2.88 -3.49
CA ILE A 187 7.09 -1.99 -4.64
C ILE A 187 8.06 -0.86 -4.29
N LEU A 188 8.98 -0.58 -5.19
CA LEU A 188 9.91 0.52 -5.13
C LEU A 188 9.53 1.56 -6.18
N ILE A 189 9.14 2.76 -5.72
CA ILE A 189 8.74 3.89 -6.57
C ILE A 189 9.87 4.90 -6.52
N LEU A 190 10.55 5.12 -7.64
CA LEU A 190 11.72 5.99 -7.72
C LEU A 190 11.51 7.07 -8.77
N ARG A 191 12.03 8.26 -8.47
CA ARG A 191 12.19 9.35 -9.40
C ARG A 191 13.61 9.31 -9.97
N SER A 192 13.73 9.22 -11.28
CA SER A 192 15.00 9.24 -11.99
C SER A 192 15.63 10.63 -11.89
N PRO A 193 16.91 10.75 -11.49
CA PRO A 193 17.62 12.02 -11.50
C PRO A 193 18.01 12.48 -12.91
N LEU A 194 17.88 11.61 -13.93
CA LEU A 194 18.24 11.93 -15.32
C LEU A 194 17.19 12.78 -16.03
N ASP A 195 15.92 12.37 -15.96
CA ASP A 195 14.80 12.94 -16.70
C ASP A 195 13.61 13.30 -15.81
N ASN A 196 13.75 13.14 -14.49
CA ASN A 196 12.71 13.40 -13.50
C ASN A 196 11.48 12.46 -13.61
N SER A 197 11.57 11.39 -14.41
CA SER A 197 10.48 10.42 -14.59
C SER A 197 10.33 9.49 -13.38
N ILE A 198 9.11 9.02 -13.13
CA ILE A 198 8.85 8.03 -12.08
C ILE A 198 8.96 6.64 -12.70
N VAL A 199 9.79 5.80 -12.10
CA VAL A 199 9.97 4.39 -12.47
C VAL A 199 9.60 3.54 -11.25
N VAL A 200 8.74 2.54 -11.50
CA VAL A 200 8.25 1.64 -10.47
C VAL A 200 8.86 0.26 -10.69
N PHE A 201 9.43 -0.32 -9.65
CA PHE A 201 9.98 -1.66 -9.65
C PHE A 201 9.23 -2.52 -8.63
N GLY A 202 8.93 -3.77 -8.97
CA GLY A 202 8.69 -4.79 -7.97
C GLY A 202 9.98 -5.07 -7.20
N ALA A 203 9.88 -5.48 -5.95
CA ALA A 203 11.01 -5.96 -5.18
C ALA A 203 10.72 -7.37 -4.66
N SER A 204 11.71 -8.27 -4.71
CA SER A 204 11.66 -9.56 -4.03
C SER A 204 12.77 -9.59 -3.00
N GLY A 205 12.35 -9.77 -1.76
CA GLY A 205 13.17 -9.53 -0.58
C GLY A 205 12.32 -8.84 0.48
N THR A 206 11.93 -9.61 1.50
CA THR A 206 11.28 -9.02 2.67
C THR A 206 12.33 -8.19 3.41
N ILE A 207 12.14 -6.88 3.43
CA ILE A 207 12.98 -5.96 4.18
C ILE A 207 12.26 -5.55 5.44
N ASN A 208 12.97 -5.61 6.56
CA ASN A 208 12.54 -5.06 7.83
C ASN A 208 13.67 -4.22 8.43
N ASN A 209 13.37 -3.50 9.51
CA ASN A 209 14.33 -2.59 10.13
C ASN A 209 15.62 -3.31 10.58
N THR A 210 15.50 -4.57 10.99
CA THR A 210 16.63 -5.38 11.46
C THR A 210 17.55 -5.78 10.32
N THR A 211 17.01 -6.18 9.16
CA THR A 211 17.83 -6.56 7.98
C THR A 211 18.52 -5.34 7.38
N LEU A 212 17.91 -4.15 7.49
CA LEU A 212 18.53 -2.90 7.10
C LEU A 212 19.71 -2.48 7.98
N ASN A 213 20.01 -3.16 9.08
CA ASN A 213 21.25 -2.92 9.83
C ASN A 213 22.50 -3.50 9.16
N ASN A 214 22.35 -4.34 8.12
CA ASN A 214 23.46 -4.97 7.42
C ASN A 214 23.73 -4.26 6.08
N PRO A 215 24.88 -3.58 5.91
CA PRO A 215 25.24 -2.90 4.66
C PRO A 215 25.25 -3.81 3.43
N ARG A 216 25.57 -5.10 3.58
CA ARG A 216 25.54 -6.04 2.45
C ARG A 216 24.12 -6.29 1.95
N ILE A 217 23.14 -6.34 2.86
CA ILE A 217 21.73 -6.52 2.49
C ILE A 217 21.21 -5.29 1.76
N ILE A 218 21.56 -4.09 2.23
CA ILE A 218 21.20 -2.83 1.56
C ILE A 218 21.73 -2.81 0.12
N PHE A 219 23.00 -3.17 -0.06
CA PHE A 219 23.62 -3.25 -1.39
C PHE A 219 22.89 -4.25 -2.29
N SER A 220 22.68 -5.48 -1.81
CA SER A 220 22.03 -6.54 -2.58
C SER A 220 20.58 -6.19 -2.93
N PHE A 221 19.83 -5.57 -2.01
CA PHE A 221 18.48 -5.12 -2.28
C PHE A 221 18.44 -4.07 -3.40
N ARG A 222 19.33 -3.07 -3.34
CA ARG A 222 19.42 -2.04 -4.38
C ARG A 222 19.72 -2.66 -5.74
N ASP A 223 20.75 -3.50 -5.82
CA ASP A 223 21.19 -4.11 -7.08
C ASP A 223 20.12 -5.03 -7.69
N PHE A 224 19.46 -5.82 -6.83
CA PHE A 224 18.40 -6.73 -7.25
C PHE A 224 17.12 -5.99 -7.66
N SER A 225 16.72 -4.95 -6.93
CA SER A 225 15.50 -4.19 -7.20
C SER A 225 15.63 -3.32 -8.47
N LEU A 226 16.84 -2.85 -8.78
CA LEU A 226 17.15 -2.12 -10.00
C LEU A 226 17.37 -3.07 -11.19
N ASN A 227 16.36 -3.85 -11.54
CA ASN A 227 16.36 -4.79 -12.65
C ASN A 227 15.20 -4.49 -13.62
N GLN A 228 15.49 -4.45 -14.92
CA GLN A 228 14.48 -4.15 -15.95
C GLN A 228 13.32 -5.16 -15.98
N SER A 229 13.58 -6.43 -15.67
CA SER A 229 12.51 -7.45 -15.61
C SER A 229 11.51 -7.23 -14.47
N TRP A 230 11.87 -6.39 -13.52
CA TRP A 230 11.08 -6.10 -12.32
C TRP A 230 10.29 -4.81 -12.46
N VAL A 231 10.49 -4.05 -13.54
CA VAL A 231 9.76 -2.81 -13.80
C VAL A 231 8.27 -3.10 -13.93
N VAL A 232 7.48 -2.35 -13.19
CA VAL A 232 6.02 -2.36 -13.25
C VAL A 232 5.60 -1.49 -14.42
N THR A 233 4.77 -2.08 -15.29
CA THR A 233 4.23 -1.42 -16.49
C THR A 233 2.73 -1.67 -16.56
N ASP A 234 2.04 -1.04 -17.50
CA ASP A 234 0.59 -1.24 -17.68
C ASP A 234 0.24 -2.70 -18.05
N ARG A 235 1.21 -3.47 -18.55
CA ARG A 235 1.07 -4.90 -18.83
C ARG A 235 1.57 -5.80 -17.70
N ASN A 236 2.36 -5.27 -16.79
CA ASN A 236 3.00 -6.02 -15.70
C ASN A 236 2.74 -5.30 -14.37
N THR A 237 1.50 -5.40 -13.89
CA THR A 237 1.04 -4.76 -12.65
C THR A 237 1.32 -5.64 -11.44
N MET A 238 1.46 -5.03 -10.27
CA MET A 238 1.33 -5.76 -9.01
C MET A 238 -0.14 -5.86 -8.64
N ASN A 239 -0.62 -7.08 -8.38
CA ASN A 239 -2.00 -7.35 -8.04
C ASN A 239 -2.08 -7.76 -6.56
N ILE A 240 -2.82 -6.98 -5.77
CA ILE A 240 -3.02 -7.21 -4.35
C ILE A 240 -4.48 -7.59 -4.13
N CYS A 241 -4.70 -8.77 -3.56
CA CYS A 241 -6.02 -9.16 -3.10
C CYS A 241 -6.33 -8.49 -1.77
N VAL A 242 -7.53 -7.92 -1.63
CA VAL A 242 -8.00 -7.33 -0.37
C VAL A 242 -9.28 -8.02 0.08
N ARG A 243 -9.30 -8.54 1.30
CA ARG A 243 -10.44 -9.24 1.92
C ARG A 243 -10.84 -8.61 3.26
N PRO A 244 -12.07 -8.76 3.72
CA PRO A 244 -12.43 -8.40 5.10
C PRO A 244 -11.84 -9.41 6.12
N THR A 245 -11.47 -8.96 7.33
CA THR A 245 -10.97 -9.85 8.41
C THR A 245 -11.95 -10.96 8.80
N SER A 246 -13.24 -10.76 8.58
CA SER A 246 -14.29 -11.73 8.91
C SER A 246 -14.36 -12.91 7.95
N ALA A 247 -13.52 -12.99 6.91
CA ALA A 247 -13.53 -14.06 5.90
C ALA A 247 -13.07 -15.46 6.40
N GLY A 248 -12.92 -15.68 7.71
CA GLY A 248 -12.83 -17.03 8.28
C GLY A 248 -14.12 -17.83 8.04
N SER A 249 -14.11 -19.13 8.32
CA SER A 249 -15.26 -20.04 8.11
C SER A 249 -16.53 -19.54 8.83
N GLY A 250 -17.37 -18.79 8.12
CA GLY A 250 -18.54 -18.09 8.68
C GLY A 250 -18.65 -16.60 8.32
N GLY A 251 -17.66 -16.04 7.61
CA GLY A 251 -17.68 -14.68 7.11
C GLY A 251 -18.80 -14.42 6.09
N PHE A 252 -19.36 -13.22 6.13
CA PHE A 252 -20.36 -12.78 5.17
C PHE A 252 -19.76 -12.76 3.74
N ASN A 253 -20.22 -13.67 2.88
CA ASN A 253 -19.87 -13.72 1.47
C ASN A 253 -20.59 -12.61 0.69
N PHE A 254 -20.10 -11.37 0.76
CA PHE A 254 -20.75 -10.20 0.10
C PHE A 254 -20.87 -10.31 -1.42
N PHE A 255 -19.99 -11.10 -2.05
CA PHE A 255 -19.87 -11.26 -3.50
C PHE A 255 -19.77 -12.73 -3.93
N GLY A 256 -20.38 -13.65 -3.15
CA GLY A 256 -20.31 -15.08 -3.44
C GLY A 256 -18.89 -15.65 -3.33
N GLY A 257 -18.09 -15.16 -2.37
CA GLY A 257 -16.71 -15.62 -2.15
C GLY A 257 -15.64 -14.90 -2.98
N ARG A 258 -16.02 -13.91 -3.80
CA ARG A 258 -15.09 -13.13 -4.64
C ARG A 258 -14.67 -11.82 -3.97
N ASN A 259 -13.40 -11.70 -3.63
CA ASN A 259 -12.80 -10.47 -3.11
C ASN A 259 -12.19 -9.64 -4.24
N LYS A 260 -12.12 -8.32 -4.06
CA LYS A 260 -11.56 -7.35 -5.00
C LYS A 260 -10.04 -7.41 -5.03
N ILE A 261 -9.50 -7.12 -6.20
CA ILE A 261 -8.07 -6.99 -6.45
C ILE A 261 -7.75 -5.53 -6.77
N VAL A 262 -6.74 -5.00 -6.10
CA VAL A 262 -6.16 -3.69 -6.41
C VAL A 262 -4.93 -3.92 -7.28
N LYS A 263 -4.96 -3.33 -8.49
CA LYS A 263 -3.85 -3.36 -9.43
C LYS A 263 -3.02 -2.10 -9.23
N ILE A 264 -1.72 -2.27 -9.08
CA ILE A 264 -0.76 -1.18 -8.97
C ILE A 264 0.07 -1.19 -10.25
N GLY A 265 -0.06 -0.13 -11.04
CA GLY A 265 0.69 0.08 -12.27
C GLY A 265 1.88 1.02 -12.10
N SER A 266 2.26 1.66 -13.21
CA SER A 266 3.44 2.52 -13.37
C SER A 266 3.30 3.91 -12.75
N SER A 267 2.09 4.32 -12.36
CA SER A 267 1.77 5.69 -11.92
C SER A 267 0.56 5.74 -10.97
N ALA A 268 0.35 6.88 -10.29
CA ALA A 268 -0.81 7.09 -9.41
C ALA A 268 -2.15 6.81 -10.13
N SER A 269 -2.31 7.26 -11.37
CA SER A 269 -3.54 7.06 -12.15
C SER A 269 -3.77 5.61 -12.55
N SER A 270 -2.70 4.81 -12.65
CA SER A 270 -2.78 3.39 -12.98
C SER A 270 -3.06 2.49 -11.78
N VAL A 271 -3.17 3.06 -10.57
CA VAL A 271 -3.63 2.32 -9.39
C VAL A 271 -5.15 2.23 -9.45
N GLU A 272 -5.69 1.02 -9.59
CA GLU A 272 -7.11 0.83 -9.78
C GLU A 272 -7.65 -0.42 -9.09
N ILE A 273 -8.96 -0.42 -8.88
CA ILE A 273 -9.69 -1.59 -8.39
C ILE A 273 -10.15 -2.35 -9.63
N ALA A 274 -9.69 -3.57 -9.78
CA ALA A 274 -10.09 -4.39 -10.90
C ALA A 274 -11.61 -4.66 -10.88
N PRO A 275 -12.27 -4.68 -12.05
CA PRO A 275 -13.66 -5.07 -12.12
C PRO A 275 -13.80 -6.53 -11.68
N LEU A 276 -14.92 -6.88 -11.03
CA LEU A 276 -15.19 -8.26 -10.59
C LEU A 276 -15.68 -9.16 -11.74
N ASP A 277 -16.33 -8.55 -12.73
CA ASP A 277 -17.00 -9.25 -13.82
C ASP A 277 -16.52 -8.73 -15.18
N GLY A 278 -16.70 -9.55 -16.22
CA GLY A 278 -16.29 -9.24 -17.60
C GLY A 278 -14.93 -9.82 -17.99
N PRO A 279 -14.48 -9.58 -19.24
CA PRO A 279 -13.25 -10.16 -19.79
C PRO A 279 -11.99 -9.72 -19.04
N ASN A 280 -12.03 -8.57 -18.35
CA ASN A 280 -10.94 -8.08 -17.51
C ASN A 280 -11.19 -8.30 -16.01
N GLY A 281 -12.15 -9.19 -15.68
CA GLY A 281 -12.53 -9.49 -14.31
C GLY A 281 -11.36 -10.03 -13.50
N SER A 282 -11.09 -9.45 -12.34
CA SER A 282 -10.10 -9.97 -11.40
C SER A 282 -10.69 -10.08 -10.01
N SER A 283 -10.54 -11.25 -9.40
CA SER A 283 -11.02 -11.52 -8.05
C SER A 283 -10.15 -12.56 -7.36
N CYS A 284 -10.22 -12.61 -6.04
CA CYS A 284 -9.53 -13.61 -5.24
C CYS A 284 -10.49 -14.30 -4.27
N GLY A 285 -10.31 -15.59 -4.05
CA GLY A 285 -11.11 -16.40 -3.12
C GLY A 285 -10.89 -16.03 -1.66
N SER A 286 -11.67 -16.67 -0.78
CA SER A 286 -11.62 -16.49 0.68
C SER A 286 -10.24 -16.77 1.29
N ASP A 287 -9.51 -17.73 0.74
CA ASP A 287 -8.20 -18.19 1.23
C ASP A 287 -7.02 -17.60 0.45
N PHE A 288 -7.27 -16.57 -0.38
CA PHE A 288 -6.29 -15.97 -1.30
C PHE A 288 -5.71 -16.90 -2.38
N ASN A 289 -6.14 -18.18 -2.43
CA ASN A 289 -5.58 -19.16 -3.36
C ASN A 289 -6.35 -19.24 -4.69
N ASP A 290 -7.65 -18.95 -4.70
CA ASP A 290 -8.46 -18.94 -5.93
C ASP A 290 -8.40 -17.56 -6.59
N VAL A 291 -7.31 -17.28 -7.32
CA VAL A 291 -7.06 -15.97 -7.92
C VAL A 291 -7.41 -15.99 -9.40
N ILE A 292 -8.22 -15.02 -9.81
CA ILE A 292 -8.55 -14.73 -11.19
C ILE A 292 -7.98 -13.36 -11.51
N ILE A 293 -7.18 -13.26 -12.57
CA ILE A 293 -6.67 -11.99 -13.11
C ILE A 293 -7.04 -11.90 -14.59
N ASN A 294 -7.74 -10.84 -14.98
CA ASN A 294 -8.16 -10.61 -16.37
C ASN A 294 -8.90 -11.82 -16.97
N GLY A 295 -9.82 -12.42 -16.20
CA GLY A 295 -10.60 -13.58 -16.60
C GLY A 295 -9.85 -14.92 -16.59
N ALA A 296 -8.53 -14.93 -16.37
CA ALA A 296 -7.72 -16.14 -16.29
C ALA A 296 -7.48 -16.54 -14.83
N LYS A 297 -7.65 -17.83 -14.52
CA LYS A 297 -7.31 -18.40 -13.20
C LYS A 297 -5.80 -18.64 -13.12
N LEU A 298 -5.19 -18.20 -12.02
CA LEU A 298 -3.77 -18.42 -11.70
C LEU A 298 -3.58 -19.72 -10.91
#